data_AF-A0A1H3T6S2-F1
#
_entry.id   AF-A0A1H3T6S2-F1
#
_cell.length_a   1.000
_cell.length_b   1.000
_cell.length_c   1.000
_cell.angle_alpha   90.00
_cell.angle_beta   90.00
_cell.angle_gamma   90.00
#
_symmetry.space_group_name_H-M   'P 1'
#
loop_
_entity.id
_entity.type
_entity.pdbx_description
1 polymer ?
#
loop_
_entity_poly.entity_id
_entity_poly.type
_entity_poly.pdbx_seq_one_letter_code
_entity_poly.pdbx_strand_id
1 'polypeptide(L)'
;MSEGVALGIVVAGHDSIEFDKVRVDLAFEGAWRAWPHRRRFSQVDTDIRNGKDGTWVMTHAEQGRQAFAFHWDTRGRDLVIYARQPDWDPDDPSDIEFALGVIDGGLVLDDWLALARGFLDRLN
;
A
#
# COMPACT_ATOMS: atom_id res chain seq x y z
N MET A 1 1.27 0.78 7.16
CA MET A 1 2.06 0.29 6.00
C MET A 1 1.16 -0.18 4.88
N SER A 2 0.33 -1.22 5.07
CA SER A 2 -0.60 -1.70 4.05
C SER A 2 -1.57 -0.60 3.61
N GLU A 3 -2.11 0.13 4.58
CA GLU A 3 -2.98 1.28 4.30
C GLU A 3 -2.24 2.46 3.65
N GLY A 4 -0.96 2.65 3.99
CA GLY A 4 -0.13 3.69 3.36
C GLY A 4 0.17 3.40 1.89
N VAL A 5 0.44 2.14 1.56
CA VAL A 5 0.58 1.71 0.15
C VAL A 5 -0.75 1.90 -0.59
N ALA A 6 -1.87 1.50 0.03
CA ALA A 6 -3.20 1.69 -0.54
C ALA A 6 -3.49 3.19 -0.82
N LEU A 7 -3.23 4.07 0.15
CA LEU A 7 -3.36 5.52 -0.01
C LEU A 7 -2.54 6.02 -1.21
N GLY A 8 -1.26 5.66 -1.30
CA GLY A 8 -0.41 6.09 -2.40
C GLY A 8 -0.91 5.63 -3.78
N ILE A 9 -1.48 4.43 -3.87
CA ILE A 9 -2.02 3.89 -5.12
C ILE A 9 -3.32 4.60 -5.51
N VAL A 10 -4.22 4.83 -4.55
CA VAL A 10 -5.48 5.56 -4.77
C VAL A 10 -5.22 7.00 -5.22
N VAL A 11 -4.32 7.71 -4.55
CA VAL A 11 -3.94 9.09 -4.94
C VAL A 11 -3.19 9.11 -6.28
N ALA A 12 -2.54 8.02 -6.67
CA ALA A 12 -1.98 7.87 -8.01
C ALA A 12 -3.04 7.58 -9.10
N GLY A 13 -4.33 7.49 -8.74
CA GLY A 13 -5.44 7.30 -9.66
C GLY A 13 -5.85 5.84 -9.89
N HIS A 14 -5.45 4.93 -9.00
CA HIS A 14 -5.75 3.51 -9.11
C HIS A 14 -6.49 2.99 -7.87
N ASP A 15 -7.65 2.37 -8.06
CA ASP A 15 -8.41 1.71 -6.98
C ASP A 15 -8.29 0.19 -7.02
N SER A 16 -7.66 -0.35 -8.07
CA SER A 16 -7.56 -1.77 -8.33
C SER A 16 -6.32 -2.10 -9.14
N ILE A 17 -5.81 -3.31 -8.94
CA ILE A 17 -4.64 -3.84 -9.64
C ILE A 17 -4.96 -5.25 -10.11
N GLU A 18 -4.73 -5.54 -11.39
CA GLU A 18 -4.86 -6.90 -11.92
C GLU A 18 -3.94 -7.86 -11.16
N PHE A 19 -4.50 -8.95 -10.64
CA PHE A 19 -3.74 -9.86 -9.79
C PHE A 19 -3.01 -10.93 -10.61
N ASP A 20 -1.78 -10.62 -10.99
CA ASP A 20 -0.76 -11.61 -11.31
C ASP A 20 0.23 -11.69 -10.15
N LYS A 21 0.14 -12.76 -9.37
CA LYS A 21 0.92 -12.95 -8.15
C LYS A 21 2.42 -12.72 -8.36
N VAL A 22 3.01 -13.31 -9.41
CA VAL A 22 4.46 -13.25 -9.62
C VAL A 22 4.87 -11.82 -10.00
N ARG A 23 4.10 -11.17 -10.88
CA ARG A 23 4.38 -9.79 -11.29
C ARG A 23 4.22 -8.82 -10.12
N VAL A 24 3.14 -8.94 -9.36
CA VAL A 24 2.88 -8.10 -8.18
C VAL A 24 3.98 -8.27 -7.13
N ASP A 25 4.36 -9.51 -6.80
CA ASP A 25 5.41 -9.79 -5.82
C ASP A 25 6.75 -9.15 -6.24
N LEU A 26 7.19 -9.38 -7.48
CA LEU A 26 8.46 -8.85 -7.99
C LEU A 26 8.45 -7.32 -8.09
N ALA A 27 7.35 -6.73 -8.57
CA ALA A 27 7.21 -5.29 -8.71
C ALA A 27 7.24 -4.61 -7.33
N PHE A 28 6.47 -5.13 -6.38
CA PHE A 28 6.39 -4.57 -5.03
C PHE A 28 7.72 -4.71 -4.28
N GLU A 29 8.34 -5.89 -4.30
CA GLU A 29 9.65 -6.08 -3.66
C GLU A 29 10.73 -5.19 -4.28
N GLY A 30 10.70 -5.00 -5.60
CA GLY A 30 11.61 -4.09 -6.31
C GLY A 30 11.45 -2.65 -5.85
N ALA A 31 10.21 -2.17 -5.76
CA ALA A 31 9.89 -0.83 -5.27
C ALA A 31 10.28 -0.68 -3.78
N TRP A 32 9.95 -1.68 -2.97
CA TRP A 32 10.27 -1.72 -1.54
C TRP A 32 11.77 -1.58 -1.27
N ARG A 33 12.60 -2.35 -1.99
CA ARG A 33 14.06 -2.31 -1.83
C ARG A 33 14.66 -0.94 -2.19
N ALA A 34 14.07 -0.26 -3.16
CA ALA A 34 14.49 1.07 -3.62
C ALA A 34 13.96 2.20 -2.73
N TRP A 35 12.91 1.96 -1.94
CA TRP A 35 12.25 2.99 -1.15
C TRP A 35 13.08 3.41 0.08
N PRO A 36 13.42 4.71 0.25
CA PRO A 36 14.30 5.18 1.33
C PRO A 36 13.77 4.90 2.75
N HIS A 37 12.44 4.85 2.90
CA HIS A 37 11.78 4.73 4.20
C HIS A 37 11.59 3.29 4.67
N ARG A 38 11.97 2.29 3.87
CA ARG A 38 11.80 0.86 4.18
C ARG A 38 12.35 0.45 5.56
N ARG A 39 13.41 1.12 6.03
CA ARG A 39 14.02 0.86 7.35
C ARG A 39 13.09 1.16 8.53
N ARG A 40 12.08 2.02 8.36
CA ARG A 40 11.05 2.28 9.38
C ARG A 40 10.11 1.09 9.58
N PHE A 41 10.04 0.19 8.61
CA PHE A 41 9.19 -1.00 8.62
C PHE A 41 10.07 -2.26 8.62
N SER A 42 10.94 -2.38 9.62
CA SER A 42 11.90 -3.50 9.72
C SER A 42 11.22 -4.89 9.75
N GLN A 43 9.97 -4.96 10.23
CA GLN A 43 9.18 -6.18 10.18
C GLN A 43 8.89 -6.62 8.75
N VAL A 44 8.64 -5.69 7.83
CA VAL A 44 8.41 -5.99 6.41
C VAL A 44 9.68 -6.57 5.77
N ASP A 45 10.82 -5.94 6.05
CA ASP A 45 12.13 -6.46 5.62
C ASP A 45 12.38 -7.90 6.13
N THR A 46 11.93 -8.19 7.36
CA THR A 46 12.05 -9.51 7.97
C THR A 46 11.10 -10.52 7.32
N ASP A 47 9.87 -10.11 7.05
CA ASP A 47 8.84 -10.93 6.41
C ASP A 47 9.26 -11.34 4.99
N ILE A 48 9.74 -10.39 4.18
CA ILE A 48 10.26 -10.67 2.82
C ILE A 48 11.45 -11.64 2.88
N ARG A 49 12.40 -11.42 3.79
CA ARG A 49 13.57 -12.32 3.94
C ARG A 49 13.18 -13.74 4.36
N ASN A 50 12.12 -13.88 5.15
CA ASN A 50 11.62 -15.17 5.61
C ASN A 50 10.67 -15.84 4.60
N GLY A 51 10.57 -15.31 3.38
CA GLY A 51 9.80 -15.92 2.30
C GLY A 51 8.31 -15.61 2.33
N LYS A 52 7.86 -14.60 3.10
CA LYS A 52 6.53 -14.02 2.86
C LYS A 52 6.59 -13.22 1.57
N ASP A 53 5.58 -13.41 0.75
CA ASP A 53 5.51 -12.77 -0.56
C ASP A 53 5.13 -11.28 -0.49
N GLY A 54 5.52 -10.53 -1.51
CA GLY A 54 5.29 -9.08 -1.61
C GLY A 54 3.82 -8.70 -1.53
N THR A 55 2.94 -9.51 -2.12
CA THR A 55 1.48 -9.37 -2.05
C THR A 55 0.99 -9.44 -0.60
N TRP A 56 1.43 -10.42 0.19
CA TRP A 56 1.03 -10.55 1.60
C TRP A 56 1.49 -9.35 2.41
N VAL A 57 2.73 -8.91 2.21
CA VAL A 57 3.24 -7.71 2.87
C VAL A 57 2.42 -6.49 2.51
N MET A 58 2.18 -6.26 1.22
CA MET A 58 1.44 -5.10 0.71
C MET A 58 0.01 -5.04 1.25
N THR A 59 -0.67 -6.19 1.31
CA THR A 59 -2.12 -6.23 1.58
C THR A 59 -2.47 -6.61 3.02
N HIS A 60 -1.60 -7.35 3.72
CA HIS A 60 -1.92 -7.97 5.02
C HIS A 60 -1.00 -7.55 6.18
N ALA A 61 -0.01 -6.68 5.98
CA ALA A 61 0.92 -6.25 7.05
C ALA A 61 0.21 -5.72 8.32
N GLU A 62 -1.04 -5.27 8.22
CA GLU A 62 -1.80 -4.69 9.34
C GLU A 62 -2.99 -5.52 9.80
N GLN A 63 -3.19 -6.76 9.33
CA GLN A 63 -4.41 -7.55 9.61
C GLN A 63 -4.75 -7.79 11.10
N GLY A 64 -3.84 -7.53 12.03
CA GLY A 64 -4.08 -7.58 13.49
C GLY A 64 -4.47 -6.25 14.14
N ARG A 65 -4.37 -5.13 13.42
CA ARG A 65 -4.82 -3.79 13.81
C ARG A 65 -6.02 -3.47 12.92
N GLN A 66 -7.11 -2.95 13.47
CA GLN A 66 -8.27 -2.59 12.66
C GLN A 66 -7.81 -1.60 11.58
N ALA A 67 -8.01 -1.92 10.30
CA ALA A 67 -7.66 -0.99 9.23
C ALA A 67 -8.64 0.19 9.24
N PHE A 68 -8.12 1.43 9.32
CA PHE A 68 -8.90 2.62 9.67
C PHE A 68 -9.31 3.45 8.45
N ALA A 69 -8.44 3.64 7.47
CA ALA A 69 -8.70 4.42 6.26
C ALA A 69 -9.00 3.51 5.06
N PHE A 70 -8.15 2.51 4.82
CA PHE A 70 -8.21 1.65 3.62
C PHE A 70 -8.18 0.18 3.96
N HIS A 71 -8.80 -0.64 3.13
CA HIS A 71 -8.61 -2.09 3.19
C HIS A 71 -8.57 -2.70 1.80
N TRP A 72 -7.82 -3.80 1.70
CA TRP A 72 -7.68 -4.57 0.48
C TRP A 72 -8.73 -5.69 0.43
N ASP A 73 -9.43 -5.81 -0.69
CA ASP A 73 -10.11 -7.05 -1.06
C ASP A 73 -9.23 -7.85 -2.02
N THR A 74 -8.86 -9.05 -1.58
CA THR A 74 -7.96 -9.96 -2.28
C THR A 74 -8.65 -11.23 -2.75
N ARG A 75 -9.99 -11.31 -2.62
CA ARG A 75 -10.78 -12.51 -2.95
C ARG A 75 -11.05 -12.68 -4.45
N GLY A 76 -10.75 -11.65 -5.25
CA GLY A 76 -11.07 -11.57 -6.68
C GLY A 76 -9.88 -11.85 -7.61
N ARG A 77 -10.09 -11.52 -8.89
CA ARG A 77 -9.04 -11.50 -9.91
C ARG A 77 -8.16 -10.24 -9.85
N ASP A 78 -8.58 -9.28 -9.05
CA ASP A 78 -7.89 -8.01 -8.83
C ASP A 78 -7.67 -7.83 -7.34
N LEU A 79 -6.63 -7.06 -6.99
CA LEU A 79 -6.42 -6.52 -5.66
C LEU A 79 -7.13 -5.17 -5.61
N VAL A 80 -8.28 -5.11 -4.94
CA VAL A 80 -9.14 -3.92 -4.91
C VAL A 80 -8.94 -3.17 -3.60
N ILE A 81 -8.85 -1.84 -3.67
CA ILE A 81 -8.71 -0.96 -2.53
C ILE A 81 -10.07 -0.31 -2.25
N TYR A 82 -10.54 -0.45 -1.01
CA TYR A 82 -11.74 0.20 -0.54
C TYR A 82 -11.42 1.17 0.58
N ALA A 83 -11.88 2.41 0.42
CA ALA A 83 -11.96 3.35 1.53
C ALA A 83 -13.03 2.90 2.54
N ARG A 84 -12.78 3.19 3.81
CA ARG A 84 -13.75 2.96 4.88
C ARG A 84 -14.85 4.01 4.90
N GLN A 85 -14.53 5.23 4.54
CA GLN A 85 -15.47 6.34 4.44
C GLN A 85 -16.11 6.34 3.03
N PRO A 86 -17.45 6.30 2.91
CA PRO A 86 -18.13 6.25 1.61
C PRO A 86 -17.94 7.49 0.73
N ASP A 87 -17.61 8.62 1.34
CA ASP A 87 -17.44 9.94 0.75
C ASP A 87 -15.98 10.32 0.49
N TRP A 88 -15.05 9.39 0.66
CA TRP A 88 -13.63 9.61 0.37
C TRP A 88 -13.41 10.14 -1.05
N ASP A 89 -12.78 11.31 -1.14
CA ASP A 89 -12.32 11.94 -2.37
C ASP A 89 -10.79 12.19 -2.40
N PRO A 90 -9.99 11.51 -3.26
CA PRO A 90 -8.55 11.72 -3.36
C PRO A 90 -8.08 13.15 -3.65
N ASP A 91 -8.99 14.02 -4.11
CA ASP A 91 -8.75 15.43 -4.35
C ASP A 91 -9.11 16.34 -3.15
N ASP A 92 -9.75 15.82 -2.08
CA ASP A 92 -10.04 16.55 -0.83
C ASP A 92 -8.86 16.49 0.16
N PRO A 93 -8.20 17.63 0.47
CA PRO A 93 -7.10 17.67 1.44
C PRO A 93 -7.48 17.18 2.86
N SER A 94 -8.74 17.33 3.26
CA SER A 94 -9.22 16.97 4.61
C SER A 94 -9.22 15.46 4.79
N ASP A 95 -9.63 14.74 3.76
CA ASP A 95 -9.66 13.29 3.78
C ASP A 95 -8.24 12.70 3.64
N ILE A 96 -7.36 13.35 2.87
CA ILE A 96 -5.92 13.04 2.86
C ILE A 96 -5.32 13.20 4.27
N GLU A 97 -5.59 14.32 4.94
CA GLU A 97 -5.12 14.61 6.29
C GLU A 97 -5.62 13.55 7.28
N PHE A 98 -6.92 13.22 7.21
CA PHE A 98 -7.51 12.15 8.02
C PHE A 98 -6.80 10.81 7.79
N ALA A 99 -6.63 10.40 6.54
CA ALA A 99 -5.96 9.14 6.19
C ALA A 99 -4.52 9.10 6.74
N LEU A 100 -3.74 10.15 6.53
CA LEU A 100 -2.38 10.24 7.07
C LEU A 100 -2.34 10.24 8.60
N GLY A 101 -3.37 10.80 9.26
CA GLY A 101 -3.50 10.84 10.71
C GLY A 101 -3.78 9.47 11.35
N VAL A 102 -4.46 8.57 10.63
CA VAL A 102 -4.79 7.22 11.13
C VAL A 102 -3.83 6.14 10.63
N ILE A 103 -3.13 6.37 9.52
CA ILE A 103 -2.14 5.44 8.97
C ILE A 103 -0.85 5.50 9.81
N ASP A 104 -0.51 4.36 10.43
CA ASP A 104 0.74 4.24 11.18
C ASP A 104 1.96 4.20 10.22
N GLY A 105 2.95 5.06 10.51
CA GLY A 105 4.17 5.18 9.71
C GLY A 105 4.91 6.52 9.87
N GLY A 106 4.22 7.58 10.29
CA GLY A 106 4.80 8.92 10.47
C GLY A 106 5.47 9.46 9.20
N LEU A 107 4.91 9.12 8.05
CA LEU A 107 5.35 9.50 6.72
C LEU A 107 4.32 10.45 6.11
N VAL A 108 4.79 11.32 5.23
CA VAL A 108 3.91 12.24 4.49
C VAL A 108 3.37 11.57 3.22
N LEU A 109 2.37 12.17 2.59
CA LEU A 109 1.76 11.65 1.36
C LEU A 109 2.80 11.35 0.27
N ASP A 110 3.75 12.25 0.05
CA ASP A 110 4.79 12.10 -0.98
C ASP A 110 5.63 10.84 -0.80
N ASP A 111 5.87 10.41 0.45
CA ASP A 111 6.63 9.20 0.74
C ASP A 111 5.87 7.95 0.27
N TRP A 112 4.54 7.92 0.52
CA TRP A 112 3.66 6.85 0.09
C TRP A 112 3.45 6.83 -1.42
N LEU A 113 3.27 8.01 -2.04
CA LEU A 113 3.21 8.18 -3.48
C LEU A 113 4.50 7.69 -4.16
N ALA A 114 5.66 7.96 -3.58
CA ALA A 114 6.94 7.49 -4.13
C ALA A 114 7.03 5.95 -4.15
N LEU A 115 6.56 5.28 -3.10
CA LEU A 115 6.48 3.81 -3.07
C LEU A 115 5.47 3.28 -4.09
N ALA A 116 4.27 3.86 -4.12
CA ALA A 116 3.20 3.46 -5.03
C ALA A 116 3.61 3.61 -6.50
N ARG A 117 4.15 4.76 -6.89
CA ARG A 117 4.65 4.99 -8.26
C ARG A 117 5.78 4.01 -8.61
N GLY A 118 6.74 3.83 -7.71
CA GLY A 118 7.81 2.86 -7.93
C GLY A 118 7.31 1.42 -8.12
N PHE A 119 6.20 1.07 -7.48
CA PHE A 119 5.54 -0.22 -7.66
C PHE A 119 4.79 -0.29 -9.00
N LEU A 120 3.94 0.70 -9.30
CA LEU A 120 3.15 0.77 -10.53
C LEU A 120 4.05 0.80 -11.79
N ASP A 121 5.16 1.53 -11.74
CA ASP A 121 6.15 1.61 -12.83
C ASP A 121 6.80 0.25 -13.13
N ARG A 122 6.93 -0.62 -12.12
CA ARG A 122 7.51 -1.97 -12.27
C ARG A 122 6.47 -3.02 -12.65
N LEU A 123 5.20 -2.71 -12.43
CA LEU A 123 4.09 -3.60 -12.74
C LEU A 123 3.74 -3.54 -14.23
N ASN A 124 3.91 -2.38 -14.86
CA ASN A 124 3.75 -2.13 -16.29
C ASN A 124 4.92 -2.69 -17.12
#